data_AF-A3DJP5-F1
#
_entry.id   AF-A3DJP5-F1
#
_cell.length_a   1.000
_cell.length_b   1.000
_cell.length_c   1.000
_cell.angle_alpha   90.00
_cell.angle_beta   90.00
_cell.angle_gamma   90.00
#
_symmetry.space_group_name_H-M   'P 1'
#
loop_
_entity.id
_entity.type
_entity.pdbx_description
1 polymer ?
#
loop_
_entity_poly.entity_id
_entity_poly.type
_entity_poly.pdbx_seq_one_letter_code
_entity_poly.pdbx_strand_id
1 'polypeptide(L)'
;MKRFVSSLVTAALVFSVTASAFALEDPVQNEIYNKPVTQIIHPKYVESLVERKEVEEIRAAYKEDIAKLEEEHKALHEEMKALEKVKPVDEEAMAALREEDKALKDEIKAKRDELNKAIERVKEVVKYGEAAVAEIEKAQADFAKEESEIRGRIEEIRAEIEALKKEDPVDEEAIAKLKEEEKALNDELRVKRDALNKSIERIKLVAKYGEAAVAEIEKAQADFAKEESEIRGRIEEIRAEIEALKKEDPVDEEAIAKLKEEEKALNEELKDKRDALKEQIDRIKLVAEYGNDVIAKIEEQQALFAEKIAALEEKKNEVKEELKKLRETKPVDKEAVDELTKQEKSLNDQIKTEKETLQTIIDDIIYNAITKKEA
;
A
#
# COMPACT_ATOMS: atom_id res chain seq x y z
N MET A 1 -55.80 -68.21 -21.95
CA MET A 1 -54.68 -69.17 -21.87
C MET A 1 -53.61 -68.60 -20.93
N LYS A 2 -53.27 -69.39 -19.90
CA LYS A 2 -52.00 -69.52 -19.13
C LYS A 2 -51.13 -68.24 -18.97
N ARG A 3 -50.99 -67.69 -17.74
CA ARG A 3 -50.08 -68.09 -16.62
C ARG A 3 -48.61 -68.12 -17.09
N PHE A 4 -47.63 -67.48 -16.46
CA PHE A 4 -47.15 -67.54 -15.07
C PHE A 4 -46.44 -66.20 -14.71
N VAL A 5 -46.65 -65.55 -13.57
CA VAL A 5 -46.25 -65.89 -12.17
C VAL A 5 -44.74 -65.92 -11.98
N SER A 6 -44.22 -64.98 -11.17
CA SER A 6 -43.17 -65.19 -10.16
C SER A 6 -42.83 -63.81 -9.55
N SER A 7 -43.50 -63.32 -8.51
CA SER A 7 -43.45 -63.73 -7.09
C SER A 7 -42.10 -63.42 -6.41
N LEU A 8 -42.21 -62.68 -5.28
CA LEU A 8 -41.31 -62.63 -4.12
C LEU A 8 -39.95 -61.93 -4.38
N VAL A 9 -39.47 -60.98 -3.58
CA VAL A 9 -39.30 -61.03 -2.13
C VAL A 9 -39.22 -59.60 -1.52
N THR A 10 -39.92 -59.47 -0.40
CA THR A 10 -39.86 -58.43 0.64
C THR A 10 -38.46 -58.28 1.26
N ALA A 11 -37.95 -57.06 1.44
CA ALA A 11 -37.04 -56.73 2.54
C ALA A 11 -36.93 -55.21 2.73
N ALA A 12 -37.43 -54.73 3.87
CA ALA A 12 -37.09 -53.42 4.42
C ALA A 12 -35.63 -53.40 4.87
N LEU A 13 -34.91 -52.31 4.59
CA LEU A 13 -33.68 -51.95 5.29
C LEU A 13 -33.73 -50.45 5.57
N VAL A 14 -34.18 -50.14 6.79
CA VAL A 14 -33.87 -48.93 7.55
C VAL A 14 -32.42 -49.05 8.04
N PHE A 15 -31.65 -47.95 8.01
CA PHE A 15 -30.36 -47.62 8.65
C PHE A 15 -29.61 -46.74 7.62
N SER A 16 -28.99 -45.60 7.90
CA SER A 16 -28.60 -44.92 9.13
C SER A 16 -28.18 -43.50 8.72
N VAL A 17 -28.41 -42.54 9.60
CA VAL A 17 -27.74 -41.25 9.71
C VAL A 17 -26.25 -41.33 9.36
N THR A 18 -25.78 -40.43 8.50
CA THR A 18 -24.51 -39.73 8.73
C THR A 18 -24.73 -38.24 8.47
N ALA A 19 -24.60 -37.48 9.55
CA ALA A 19 -24.39 -36.06 9.52
C ALA A 19 -23.16 -35.76 8.66
N SER A 20 -23.32 -34.88 7.69
CA SER A 20 -22.23 -34.05 7.20
C SER A 20 -22.73 -32.62 7.32
N ALA A 21 -22.64 -32.11 8.55
CA ALA A 21 -22.52 -30.69 8.77
C ALA A 21 -21.28 -30.25 8.00
N PHE A 22 -21.46 -29.86 6.74
CA PHE A 22 -20.55 -28.92 6.14
C PHE A 22 -20.71 -27.65 6.97
N ALA A 23 -19.76 -27.45 7.88
CA ALA A 23 -19.35 -26.13 8.26
C ALA A 23 -19.01 -25.41 6.96
N LEU A 24 -19.99 -24.68 6.43
CA LEU A 24 -19.70 -23.50 5.64
C LEU A 24 -18.92 -22.62 6.62
N GLU A 25 -17.60 -22.61 6.45
CA GLU A 25 -16.77 -21.52 6.92
C GLU A 25 -17.51 -20.24 6.50
N ASP A 26 -17.97 -19.49 7.51
CA ASP A 26 -18.56 -18.19 7.28
C ASP A 26 -17.59 -17.39 6.40
N PRO A 27 -18.03 -16.81 5.27
CA PRO A 27 -17.18 -15.91 4.53
C PRO A 27 -16.79 -14.80 5.51
N VAL A 28 -15.48 -14.60 5.69
CA VAL A 28 -14.87 -13.57 6.54
C VAL A 28 -15.65 -12.27 6.39
N GLN A 29 -16.58 -12.01 7.32
CA GLN A 29 -17.42 -10.82 7.29
C GLN A 29 -16.53 -9.68 7.78
N ASN A 30 -16.10 -8.87 6.82
CA ASN A 30 -15.44 -7.60 7.08
C ASN A 30 -16.40 -6.71 7.89
N GLU A 31 -16.22 -6.66 9.21
CA GLU A 31 -17.06 -5.93 10.16
C GLU A 31 -16.99 -4.41 9.95
N ILE A 32 -17.99 -3.80 9.30
CA ILE A 32 -18.01 -2.36 8.94
C ILE A 32 -18.13 -1.42 10.16
N TYR A 33 -18.83 -1.83 11.21
CA TYR A 33 -19.04 -1.02 12.42
C TYR A 33 -17.78 -0.85 13.28
N ASN A 34 -16.82 -1.77 13.16
CA ASN A 34 -15.50 -1.70 13.81
C ASN A 34 -14.41 -1.16 12.86
N LYS A 35 -14.76 -0.81 11.61
CA LYS A 35 -13.80 -0.35 10.62
C LYS A 35 -13.70 1.17 10.63
N PRO A 36 -12.47 1.71 10.56
CA PRO A 36 -12.29 3.13 10.32
C PRO A 36 -12.89 3.48 8.95
N VAL A 37 -13.46 4.68 8.84
CA VAL A 37 -14.13 5.22 7.64
C VAL A 37 -13.25 5.09 6.38
N THR A 38 -11.93 4.99 6.55
CA THR A 38 -10.94 4.82 5.47
C THR A 38 -11.08 3.55 4.65
N GLN A 39 -11.73 2.50 5.18
CA GLN A 39 -11.89 1.23 4.45
C GLN A 39 -13.11 1.18 3.54
N ILE A 40 -13.97 2.20 3.55
CA ILE A 40 -15.31 2.15 2.94
C ILE A 40 -15.36 2.77 1.53
N ILE A 41 -14.44 3.68 1.17
CA ILE A 41 -14.55 4.49 -0.06
C ILE A 41 -13.43 4.14 -1.06
N HIS A 42 -13.77 3.82 -2.32
CA HIS A 42 -12.79 3.38 -3.33
C HIS A 42 -12.68 4.32 -4.56
N PRO A 43 -11.63 5.15 -4.64
CA PRO A 43 -11.48 6.22 -5.65
C PRO A 43 -11.18 5.78 -7.10
N LYS A 44 -10.80 4.52 -7.35
CA LYS A 44 -10.14 4.12 -8.62
C LYS A 44 -11.01 4.14 -9.88
N TYR A 45 -12.33 4.30 -9.78
CA TYR A 45 -13.20 4.10 -10.96
C TYR A 45 -13.15 5.27 -11.95
N VAL A 46 -13.12 6.51 -11.46
CA VAL A 46 -13.14 7.72 -12.30
C VAL A 46 -11.76 8.02 -12.91
N GLU A 47 -10.69 7.87 -12.12
CA GLU A 47 -9.30 7.97 -12.58
C GLU A 47 -9.06 7.06 -13.82
N SER A 48 -9.58 5.83 -13.79
CA SER A 48 -9.39 4.86 -14.88
C SER A 48 -10.03 5.25 -16.23
N LEU A 49 -11.07 6.08 -16.25
CA LEU A 49 -11.79 6.45 -17.48
C LEU A 49 -11.12 7.62 -18.19
N VAL A 50 -10.67 8.62 -17.43
CA VAL A 50 -9.92 9.77 -17.95
C VAL A 50 -8.54 9.32 -18.40
N GLU A 51 -7.84 8.52 -17.58
CA GLU A 51 -6.55 7.92 -17.94
C GLU A 51 -6.62 7.14 -19.24
N ARG A 52 -7.70 6.38 -19.48
CA ARG A 52 -7.84 5.60 -20.73
C ARG A 52 -7.92 6.48 -21.97
N LYS A 53 -8.71 7.55 -21.93
CA LYS A 53 -8.91 8.44 -23.10
C LYS A 53 -7.64 9.22 -23.43
N GLU A 54 -7.01 9.83 -22.43
CA GLU A 54 -5.80 10.63 -22.66
C GLU A 54 -4.60 9.78 -23.10
N VAL A 55 -4.47 8.56 -22.56
CA VAL A 55 -3.43 7.60 -23.01
C VAL A 55 -3.67 7.15 -24.45
N GLU A 56 -4.92 6.97 -24.88
CA GLU A 56 -5.23 6.62 -26.27
C GLU A 56 -4.86 7.73 -27.25
N GLU A 57 -5.08 9.00 -26.89
CA GLU A 57 -4.68 10.16 -27.71
C GLU A 57 -3.16 10.24 -27.88
N ILE A 58 -2.40 10.09 -26.80
CA ILE A 58 -0.92 10.06 -26.89
C ILE A 58 -0.44 8.88 -27.72
N ARG A 59 -1.01 7.69 -27.52
CA ARG A 59 -0.66 6.52 -28.33
C ARG A 59 -0.94 6.77 -29.80
N ALA A 60 -2.04 7.42 -30.14
CA ALA A 60 -2.36 7.77 -31.52
C ALA A 60 -1.31 8.72 -32.12
N ALA A 61 -0.85 9.72 -31.37
CA ALA A 61 0.16 10.68 -31.82
C ALA A 61 1.51 10.03 -32.18
N TYR A 62 1.95 9.02 -31.43
CA TYR A 62 3.23 8.32 -31.68
C TYR A 62 3.11 7.11 -32.63
N LYS A 63 1.88 6.65 -32.91
CA LYS A 63 1.63 5.42 -33.66
C LYS A 63 2.18 5.48 -35.08
N GLU A 64 1.98 6.59 -35.78
CA GLU A 64 2.41 6.73 -37.17
C GLU A 64 3.93 6.73 -37.31
N ASP A 65 4.64 7.43 -36.42
CA ASP A 65 6.10 7.53 -36.47
C ASP A 65 6.77 6.19 -36.13
N ILE A 66 6.28 5.49 -35.11
CA ILE A 66 6.77 4.14 -34.77
C ILE A 66 6.47 3.16 -35.92
N ALA A 67 5.29 3.24 -36.54
CA ALA A 67 4.93 2.37 -37.65
C ALA A 67 5.83 2.56 -38.88
N LYS A 68 6.18 3.81 -39.22
CA LYS A 68 7.12 4.12 -40.31
C LYS A 68 8.50 3.50 -40.05
N LEU A 69 9.06 3.71 -38.85
CA LEU A 69 10.36 3.14 -38.48
C LEU A 69 10.34 1.60 -38.47
N GLU A 70 9.24 0.99 -38.04
CA GLU A 70 9.08 -0.48 -38.11
C GLU A 70 8.97 -1.01 -39.55
N GLU A 71 8.37 -0.24 -40.46
CA GLU A 71 8.33 -0.58 -41.89
C GLU A 71 9.72 -0.45 -42.53
N GLU A 72 10.48 0.61 -42.21
CA GLU A 72 11.87 0.79 -42.65
C GLU A 72 12.78 -0.34 -42.14
N HIS A 73 12.67 -0.70 -40.85
CA HIS A 73 13.41 -1.83 -40.27
C HIS A 73 13.04 -3.16 -40.95
N LYS A 74 11.77 -3.37 -41.33
CA LYS A 74 11.36 -4.59 -42.07
C LYS A 74 11.93 -4.61 -43.48
N ALA A 75 11.90 -3.48 -44.19
CA ALA A 75 12.44 -3.36 -45.54
C ALA A 75 13.95 -3.66 -45.54
N LEU A 76 14.70 -3.05 -44.63
CA LEU A 76 16.14 -3.29 -44.46
C LEU A 76 16.44 -4.76 -44.16
N HIS A 77 15.64 -5.40 -43.30
CA HIS A 77 15.81 -6.82 -43.00
C HIS A 77 15.58 -7.73 -44.21
N GLU A 78 14.64 -7.38 -45.10
CA GLU A 78 14.44 -8.11 -46.35
C GLU A 78 15.59 -7.87 -47.35
N GLU A 79 16.18 -6.68 -47.38
CA GLU A 79 17.39 -6.38 -48.17
C GLU A 79 18.59 -7.22 -47.69
N MET A 80 18.81 -7.30 -46.37
CA MET A 80 19.82 -8.17 -45.78
C MET A 80 19.61 -9.64 -46.17
N LYS A 81 18.37 -10.15 -46.09
CA LYS A 81 18.03 -11.52 -46.53
C LYS A 81 18.27 -11.74 -48.02
N ALA A 82 18.02 -10.71 -48.85
CA ALA A 82 18.24 -10.79 -50.28
C ALA A 82 19.74 -10.86 -50.60
N LEU A 83 20.56 -10.02 -49.96
CA LEU A 83 22.02 -10.03 -50.10
C LEU A 83 22.66 -11.32 -49.59
N GLU A 84 22.16 -11.88 -48.49
CA GLU A 84 22.63 -13.18 -47.95
C GLU A 84 22.39 -14.34 -48.93
N LYS A 85 21.39 -14.24 -49.80
CA LYS A 85 21.09 -15.25 -50.84
C LYS A 85 22.03 -15.16 -52.06
N VAL A 86 22.70 -14.03 -52.27
CA VAL A 86 23.65 -13.84 -53.38
C VAL A 86 25.01 -14.42 -52.97
N LYS A 87 25.61 -15.28 -53.82
CA LYS A 87 26.93 -15.89 -53.57
C LYS A 87 27.97 -15.45 -54.60
N PRO A 88 29.16 -14.99 -54.16
CA PRO A 88 29.58 -14.76 -52.78
C PRO A 88 28.81 -13.60 -52.12
N VAL A 89 28.64 -13.66 -50.80
CA VAL A 89 28.01 -12.58 -50.03
C VAL A 89 28.96 -11.40 -49.98
N ASP A 90 28.44 -10.20 -50.24
CA ASP A 90 29.17 -8.96 -50.02
C ASP A 90 29.19 -8.62 -48.52
N GLU A 91 30.28 -8.98 -47.83
CA GLU A 91 30.42 -8.77 -46.39
C GLU A 91 30.48 -7.28 -46.00
N GLU A 92 30.98 -6.42 -46.88
CA GLU A 92 31.08 -4.97 -46.63
C GLU A 92 29.68 -4.33 -46.69
N ALA A 93 28.89 -4.67 -47.71
CA ALA A 93 27.48 -4.26 -47.80
C ALA A 93 26.65 -4.81 -46.63
N MET A 94 26.88 -6.07 -46.22
CA MET A 94 26.18 -6.66 -45.06
C MET A 94 26.59 -6.02 -43.73
N ALA A 95 27.85 -5.58 -43.57
CA ALA A 95 28.28 -4.87 -42.37
C ALA A 95 27.63 -3.49 -42.27
N ALA A 96 27.56 -2.75 -43.39
CA ALA A 96 26.88 -1.45 -43.44
C ALA A 96 25.39 -1.57 -43.06
N LEU A 97 24.67 -2.54 -43.63
CA LEU A 97 23.27 -2.78 -43.30
C LEU A 97 23.06 -3.23 -41.85
N ARG A 98 24.01 -3.95 -41.23
CA ARG A 98 23.92 -4.32 -39.81
C ARG A 98 24.04 -3.12 -38.87
N GLU A 99 24.89 -2.14 -39.20
CA GLU A 99 24.96 -0.90 -38.43
C GLU A 99 23.68 -0.07 -38.57
N GLU A 100 23.10 -0.03 -39.76
CA GLU A 100 21.82 0.65 -40.02
C GLU A 100 20.63 -0.06 -39.34
N ASP A 101 20.57 -1.40 -39.36
CA ASP A 101 19.59 -2.21 -38.58
C ASP A 101 19.66 -1.89 -37.09
N LYS A 102 20.87 -1.81 -36.54
CA LYS A 102 21.10 -1.46 -35.14
C LYS A 102 20.66 -0.02 -34.85
N ALA A 103 21.00 0.93 -35.71
CA ALA A 103 20.60 2.33 -35.55
C ALA A 103 19.07 2.49 -35.58
N LEU A 104 18.38 1.88 -36.56
CA LEU A 104 16.91 1.89 -36.64
C LEU A 104 16.26 1.25 -35.41
N LYS A 105 16.82 0.14 -34.93
CA LYS A 105 16.34 -0.53 -33.71
C LYS A 105 16.50 0.35 -32.47
N ASP A 106 17.62 1.04 -32.34
CA ASP A 106 17.88 1.98 -31.24
C ASP A 106 16.93 3.20 -31.33
N GLU A 107 16.62 3.69 -32.54
CA GLU A 107 15.66 4.76 -32.77
C GLU A 107 14.21 4.35 -32.45
N ILE A 108 13.76 3.17 -32.90
CA ILE A 108 12.46 2.60 -32.53
C ILE A 108 12.35 2.49 -31.01
N LYS A 109 13.42 2.04 -30.35
CA LYS A 109 13.46 1.94 -28.88
C LYS A 109 13.36 3.32 -28.24
N ALA A 110 14.13 4.30 -28.69
CA ALA A 110 14.07 5.66 -28.19
C ALA A 110 12.66 6.27 -28.33
N LYS A 111 12.00 6.09 -29.48
CA LYS A 111 10.63 6.55 -29.71
C LYS A 111 9.60 5.86 -28.81
N ARG A 112 9.76 4.56 -28.55
CA ARG A 112 8.93 3.83 -27.59
C ARG A 112 9.17 4.31 -26.15
N ASP A 113 10.41 4.62 -25.80
CA ASP A 113 10.75 5.16 -24.48
C ASP A 113 10.19 6.58 -24.29
N GLU A 114 10.22 7.43 -25.32
CA GLU A 114 9.53 8.74 -25.35
C GLU A 114 8.02 8.57 -25.14
N LEU A 115 7.39 7.67 -25.89
CA LEU A 115 5.97 7.35 -25.74
C LEU A 115 5.63 6.90 -24.31
N ASN A 116 6.44 5.99 -23.74
CA ASN A 116 6.22 5.50 -22.39
C ASN A 116 6.33 6.63 -21.35
N LYS A 117 7.33 7.51 -21.47
CA LYS A 117 7.48 8.68 -20.60
C LYS A 117 6.28 9.64 -20.72
N ALA A 118 5.80 9.90 -21.94
CA ALA A 118 4.63 10.75 -22.16
C ALA A 118 3.35 10.14 -21.54
N ILE A 119 3.18 8.82 -21.66
CA ILE A 119 2.08 8.09 -21.01
C ILE A 119 2.19 8.16 -19.48
N GLU A 120 3.38 7.99 -18.92
CA GLU A 120 3.61 8.10 -17.48
C GLU A 120 3.29 9.51 -16.96
N ARG A 121 3.76 10.55 -17.66
CA ARG A 121 3.42 11.94 -17.34
C ARG A 121 1.92 12.16 -17.33
N VAL A 122 1.19 11.74 -18.36
CA VAL A 122 -0.28 11.90 -18.39
C VAL A 122 -0.96 11.20 -17.23
N LYS A 123 -0.54 9.99 -16.87
CA LYS A 123 -1.09 9.30 -15.69
C LYS A 123 -0.83 10.08 -14.41
N GLU A 124 0.37 10.66 -14.24
CA GLU A 124 0.65 11.52 -13.09
C GLU A 124 -0.18 12.80 -13.12
N VAL A 125 -0.41 13.41 -14.29
CA VAL A 125 -1.25 14.60 -14.46
C VAL A 125 -2.71 14.32 -14.14
N VAL A 126 -3.26 13.18 -14.56
CA VAL A 126 -4.64 12.79 -14.21
C VAL A 126 -4.77 12.61 -12.69
N LYS A 127 -3.73 12.06 -12.05
CA LYS A 127 -3.75 11.75 -10.63
C LYS A 127 -3.47 12.94 -9.71
N TYR A 128 -2.57 13.83 -10.11
CA TYR A 128 -2.05 14.91 -9.26
C TYR A 128 -2.26 16.31 -9.85
N GLY A 129 -2.68 16.42 -11.11
CA GLY A 129 -2.85 17.68 -11.83
C GLY A 129 -1.57 18.22 -12.48
N GLU A 130 -1.75 19.02 -13.53
CA GLU A 130 -0.64 19.58 -14.34
C GLU A 130 0.32 20.44 -13.50
N ALA A 131 -0.20 21.24 -12.57
CA ALA A 131 0.61 22.12 -11.75
C ALA A 131 1.59 21.35 -10.84
N ALA A 132 1.13 20.26 -10.23
CA ALA A 132 1.95 19.43 -9.35
C ALA A 132 3.02 18.67 -10.15
N VAL A 133 2.65 18.11 -11.30
CA VAL A 133 3.61 17.42 -12.18
C VAL A 133 4.67 18.39 -12.69
N ALA A 134 4.30 19.60 -13.10
CA ALA A 134 5.24 20.62 -13.53
C ALA A 134 6.23 21.02 -12.40
N GLU A 135 5.77 21.09 -11.16
CA GLU A 135 6.64 21.37 -10.01
C GLU A 135 7.61 20.21 -9.73
N ILE A 136 7.14 18.96 -9.82
CA ILE A 136 7.97 17.75 -9.67
C ILE A 136 9.05 17.70 -10.76
N GLU A 137 8.68 17.91 -12.03
CA GLU A 137 9.61 17.92 -13.15
C GLU A 137 10.69 19.00 -12.98
N LYS A 138 10.28 20.20 -12.53
CA LYS A 138 11.22 21.28 -12.24
C LYS A 138 12.20 20.90 -11.13
N ALA A 139 11.71 20.36 -10.02
CA ALA A 139 12.56 19.94 -8.91
C ALA A 139 13.55 18.84 -9.32
N GLN A 140 13.11 17.88 -10.13
CA GLN A 140 13.97 16.84 -10.70
C GLN A 140 15.02 17.42 -11.66
N ALA A 141 14.63 18.37 -12.52
CA ALA A 141 15.54 19.00 -13.47
C ALA A 141 16.62 19.84 -12.76
N ASP A 142 16.25 20.54 -11.69
CA ASP A 142 17.20 21.33 -10.89
C ASP A 142 18.16 20.40 -10.13
N PHE A 143 17.67 19.31 -9.53
CA PHE A 143 18.53 18.31 -8.89
C PHE A 143 19.45 17.60 -9.89
N ALA A 144 18.99 17.30 -11.11
CA ALA A 144 19.81 16.64 -12.13
C ALA A 144 21.04 17.49 -12.53
N LYS A 145 20.92 18.83 -12.53
CA LYS A 145 22.05 19.74 -12.75
C LYS A 145 23.06 19.64 -11.61
N GLU A 146 22.57 19.75 -10.36
CA GLU A 146 23.43 19.62 -9.17
C GLU A 146 24.10 18.24 -9.09
N GLU A 147 23.37 17.16 -9.40
CA GLU A 147 23.88 15.80 -9.41
C GLU A 147 25.01 15.64 -10.43
N SER A 148 24.86 16.23 -11.63
CA SER A 148 25.90 16.22 -12.65
C SER A 148 27.17 16.94 -12.20
N GLU A 149 27.04 18.08 -11.51
CA GLU A 149 28.20 18.83 -10.99
C GLU A 149 28.96 18.04 -9.91
N ILE A 150 28.23 17.43 -8.97
CA ILE A 150 28.85 16.61 -7.91
C ILE A 150 29.50 15.35 -8.50
N ARG A 151 28.84 14.68 -9.46
CA ARG A 151 29.42 13.52 -10.15
C ARG A 151 30.69 13.87 -10.92
N GLY A 152 30.71 15.04 -11.58
CA GLY A 152 31.92 15.54 -12.24
C GLY A 152 33.10 15.67 -11.27
N ARG A 153 32.88 16.25 -10.08
CA ARG A 153 33.92 16.35 -9.04
C ARG A 153 34.38 14.99 -8.52
N ILE A 154 33.44 14.05 -8.34
CA ILE A 154 33.78 12.67 -7.95
C ILE A 154 34.66 12.01 -9.01
N GLU A 155 34.37 12.21 -10.29
CA GLU A 155 35.19 11.68 -11.39
C GLU A 155 36.59 12.32 -11.43
N GLU A 156 36.70 13.63 -11.21
CA GLU A 156 37.99 14.32 -11.09
C GLU A 156 38.83 13.78 -9.92
N ILE A 157 38.23 13.62 -8.73
CA ILE A 157 38.89 13.03 -7.56
C ILE A 157 39.35 11.60 -7.84
N ARG A 158 38.52 10.78 -8.51
CA ARG A 158 38.89 9.42 -8.89
C ARG A 158 40.07 9.39 -9.85
N ALA A 159 40.10 10.30 -10.83
CA ALA A 159 41.21 10.43 -11.76
C ALA A 159 42.49 10.87 -11.03
N GLU A 160 42.40 11.79 -10.07
CA GLU A 160 43.53 12.22 -9.25
C GLU A 160 44.07 11.09 -8.36
N ILE A 161 43.18 10.30 -7.72
CA ILE A 161 43.57 9.09 -6.98
C ILE A 161 44.29 8.09 -7.91
N GLU A 162 43.80 7.89 -9.14
CA GLU A 162 44.46 7.02 -10.11
C GLU A 162 45.83 7.55 -10.56
N ALA A 163 46.00 8.86 -10.67
CA ALA A 163 47.27 9.49 -11.00
C ALA A 163 48.28 9.30 -9.86
N LEU A 164 47.90 9.61 -8.61
CA LEU A 164 48.75 9.45 -7.43
C LEU A 164 49.19 8.00 -7.19
N LYS A 165 48.33 7.02 -7.51
CA LYS A 165 48.69 5.59 -7.46
C LYS A 165 49.78 5.18 -8.45
N LYS A 166 50.01 5.97 -9.50
CA LYS A 166 51.02 5.71 -10.53
C LYS A 166 52.34 6.42 -10.24
N GLU A 167 52.40 7.30 -9.24
CA GLU A 167 53.62 7.97 -8.81
C GLU A 167 54.53 7.04 -8.00
N ASP A 168 55.84 7.30 -8.00
CA ASP A 168 56.82 6.60 -7.16
C ASP A 168 57.73 7.66 -6.48
N PRO A 169 57.65 7.84 -5.15
CA PRO A 169 56.83 7.07 -4.20
C PRO A 169 55.34 7.45 -4.25
N VAL A 170 54.47 6.48 -3.97
CA VAL A 170 53.02 6.72 -3.84
C VAL A 170 52.72 7.51 -2.57
N ASP A 171 51.99 8.63 -2.69
CA ASP A 171 51.48 9.40 -1.55
C ASP A 171 50.16 8.81 -1.02
N GLU A 172 50.28 7.84 -0.11
CA GLU A 172 49.11 7.19 0.51
C GLU A 172 48.26 8.15 1.36
N GLU A 173 48.85 9.21 1.91
CA GLU A 173 48.14 10.19 2.75
C GLU A 173 47.24 11.10 1.89
N ALA A 174 47.75 11.56 0.75
CA ALA A 174 46.96 12.31 -0.23
C ALA A 174 45.80 11.46 -0.78
N ILE A 175 46.06 10.18 -1.11
CA ILE A 175 45.01 9.25 -1.56
C ILE A 175 43.95 9.05 -0.48
N ALA A 176 44.32 8.96 0.80
CA ALA A 176 43.36 8.80 1.89
C ALA A 176 42.44 10.02 2.02
N LYS A 177 42.99 11.24 1.95
CA LYS A 177 42.21 12.49 2.00
C LYS A 177 41.21 12.58 0.83
N LEU A 178 41.66 12.28 -0.38
CA LEU A 178 40.80 12.28 -1.58
C LEU A 178 39.67 11.24 -1.49
N LYS A 179 39.93 10.07 -0.91
CA LYS A 179 38.88 9.06 -0.67
C LYS A 179 37.85 9.52 0.36
N GLU A 180 38.27 10.24 1.39
CA GLU A 180 37.34 10.84 2.35
C GLU A 180 36.48 11.93 1.69
N GLU A 181 37.07 12.75 0.82
CA GLU A 181 36.34 13.75 0.03
C GLU A 181 35.34 13.12 -0.95
N GLU A 182 35.75 12.07 -1.68
CA GLU A 182 34.84 11.28 -2.53
C GLU A 182 33.66 10.74 -1.73
N LYS A 183 33.93 10.18 -0.54
CA LYS A 183 32.89 9.65 0.33
C LYS A 183 31.95 10.76 0.80
N ALA A 184 32.48 11.91 1.22
CA ALA A 184 31.70 13.05 1.65
C ALA A 184 30.75 13.57 0.54
N LEU A 185 31.23 13.66 -0.70
CA LEU A 185 30.41 14.06 -1.85
C LEU A 185 29.32 13.04 -2.17
N ASN A 186 29.62 11.74 -2.08
CA ASN A 186 28.61 10.69 -2.24
C ASN A 186 27.54 10.74 -1.14
N ASP A 187 27.94 10.99 0.10
CA ASP A 187 27.02 11.17 1.22
C ASP A 187 26.14 12.43 1.05
N GLU A 188 26.72 13.54 0.58
CA GLU A 188 25.98 14.76 0.24
C GLU A 188 24.92 14.49 -0.83
N LEU A 189 25.30 13.80 -1.92
CA LEU A 189 24.40 13.46 -3.02
C LEU A 189 23.25 12.57 -2.53
N ARG A 190 23.53 11.62 -1.64
CA ARG A 190 22.49 10.80 -0.99
C ARG A 190 21.51 11.66 -0.20
N VAL A 191 21.99 12.57 0.65
CA VAL A 191 21.14 13.44 1.47
C VAL A 191 20.27 14.35 0.59
N LYS A 192 20.85 14.94 -0.47
CA LYS A 192 20.09 15.79 -1.40
C LYS A 192 19.02 14.99 -2.16
N ARG A 193 19.33 13.76 -2.58
CA ARG A 193 18.35 12.87 -3.23
C ARG A 193 17.20 12.52 -2.27
N ASP A 194 17.50 12.23 -1.01
CA ASP A 194 16.47 11.96 0.00
C ASP A 194 15.60 13.19 0.26
N ALA A 195 16.18 14.38 0.27
CA ALA A 195 15.45 15.65 0.40
C ALA A 195 14.53 15.90 -0.81
N LEU A 196 15.02 15.67 -2.04
CA LEU A 196 14.20 15.75 -3.25
C LEU A 196 13.02 14.80 -3.19
N ASN A 197 13.24 13.53 -2.82
CA ASN A 197 12.18 12.53 -2.72
C ASN A 197 11.10 12.95 -1.72
N LYS A 198 11.48 13.45 -0.55
CA LYS A 198 10.53 13.99 0.44
C LYS A 198 9.75 15.18 -0.11
N SER A 199 10.40 16.09 -0.83
CA SER A 199 9.74 17.24 -1.46
C SER A 199 8.73 16.78 -2.52
N ILE A 200 9.08 15.80 -3.35
CA ILE A 200 8.18 15.23 -4.37
C ILE A 200 6.99 14.54 -3.71
N GLU A 201 7.21 13.76 -2.66
CA GLU A 201 6.12 13.12 -1.89
C GLU A 201 5.17 14.16 -1.29
N ARG A 202 5.70 15.25 -0.72
CA ARG A 202 4.89 16.37 -0.23
C ARG A 202 4.05 16.98 -1.35
N ILE A 203 4.64 17.31 -2.51
CA ILE A 203 3.91 17.87 -3.66
C ILE A 203 2.76 16.92 -4.06
N LYS A 204 3.01 15.61 -4.13
CA LYS A 204 1.99 14.60 -4.45
C LYS A 204 0.87 14.54 -3.40
N LEU A 205 1.20 14.68 -2.11
CA LEU A 205 0.21 14.73 -1.03
C LEU A 205 -0.62 16.02 -1.09
N VAL A 206 0.01 17.17 -1.34
CA VAL A 206 -0.67 18.47 -1.45
C VAL A 206 -1.61 18.48 -2.64
N ALA A 207 -1.17 17.93 -3.77
CA ALA A 207 -2.02 17.76 -4.95
C ALA A 207 -3.28 16.94 -4.64
N LYS A 208 -3.14 15.89 -3.83
CA LYS A 208 -4.24 14.97 -3.52
C LYS A 208 -5.17 15.47 -2.41
N TYR A 209 -4.61 16.07 -1.36
CA TYR A 209 -5.32 16.39 -0.12
C TYR A 209 -5.38 17.89 0.20
N GLY A 210 -4.64 18.72 -0.54
CA GLY A 210 -4.52 20.16 -0.29
C GLY A 210 -3.48 20.53 0.78
N GLU A 211 -3.00 21.77 0.71
CA GLU A 211 -1.93 22.29 1.58
C GLU A 211 -2.30 22.23 3.07
N ALA A 212 -3.54 22.58 3.42
CA ALA A 212 -3.99 22.62 4.80
C ALA A 212 -3.96 21.23 5.46
N ALA A 213 -4.47 20.21 4.76
CA ALA A 213 -4.47 18.84 5.26
C ALA A 213 -3.06 18.28 5.41
N VAL A 214 -2.17 18.55 4.44
CA VAL A 214 -0.77 18.14 4.53
C VAL A 214 -0.06 18.82 5.68
N ALA A 215 -0.29 20.13 5.90
CA ALA A 215 0.28 20.84 7.03
C ALA A 215 -0.19 20.26 8.38
N GLU A 216 -1.45 19.86 8.50
CA GLU A 216 -1.96 19.17 9.70
C GLU A 216 -1.31 17.79 9.91
N ILE A 217 -1.12 17.02 8.83
CA ILE A 217 -0.42 15.72 8.88
C ILE A 217 1.04 15.91 9.32
N GLU A 218 1.77 16.84 8.69
CA GLU A 218 3.17 17.14 9.05
C GLU A 218 3.30 17.57 10.51
N LYS A 219 2.36 18.40 10.98
CA LYS A 219 2.32 18.82 12.38
C LYS A 219 2.08 17.64 13.32
N ALA A 220 1.09 16.79 13.04
CA ALA A 220 0.79 15.61 13.87
C ALA A 220 1.98 14.64 13.93
N GLN A 221 2.66 14.42 12.79
CA GLN A 221 3.88 13.61 12.73
C GLN A 221 5.04 14.24 13.54
N ALA A 222 5.22 15.55 13.46
CA ALA A 222 6.26 16.26 14.19
C ALA A 222 6.03 16.23 15.71
N ASP A 223 4.77 16.37 16.13
CA ASP A 223 4.40 16.28 17.54
C ASP A 223 4.60 14.85 18.08
N PHE A 224 4.17 13.82 17.34
CA PHE A 224 4.44 12.42 17.69
C PHE A 224 5.95 12.09 17.71
N ALA A 225 6.75 12.62 16.77
CA ALA A 225 8.18 12.35 16.73
C ALA A 225 8.90 12.86 18.00
N LYS A 226 8.44 13.98 18.58
CA LYS A 226 8.96 14.47 19.87
C LYS A 226 8.60 13.51 21.00
N GLU A 227 7.32 13.12 21.09
CA GLU A 227 6.86 12.18 22.11
C GLU A 227 7.53 10.80 21.98
N GLU A 228 7.71 10.29 20.76
CA GLU A 228 8.40 9.03 20.49
C GLU A 228 9.86 9.10 20.95
N SER A 229 10.55 10.22 20.70
CA SER A 229 11.93 10.41 21.16
C SER A 229 12.03 10.39 22.68
N GLU A 230 11.09 11.03 23.39
CA GLU A 230 11.06 11.05 24.86
C GLU A 230 10.81 9.65 25.44
N ILE A 231 9.83 8.92 24.91
CA ILE A 231 9.51 7.55 25.36
C ILE A 231 10.68 6.60 25.08
N ARG A 232 11.28 6.69 23.89
CA ARG A 232 12.46 5.87 23.55
C ARG A 232 13.65 6.16 24.45
N GLY A 233 13.89 7.43 24.79
CA GLY A 233 14.92 7.80 25.76
C GLY A 233 14.72 7.12 27.11
N ARG A 234 13.48 7.13 27.64
CA ARG A 234 13.16 6.42 28.90
C ARG A 234 13.34 4.91 28.81
N ILE A 235 12.96 4.31 27.69
CA ILE A 235 13.18 2.87 27.44
C ILE A 235 14.68 2.54 27.44
N GLU A 236 15.50 3.39 26.84
CA GLU A 236 16.97 3.21 26.84
C GLU A 236 17.57 3.35 28.24
N GLU A 237 17.11 4.32 29.04
CA GLU A 237 17.51 4.49 30.44
C GLU A 237 17.15 3.25 31.29
N ILE A 238 15.92 2.75 31.18
CA ILE A 238 15.47 1.53 31.87
C ILE A 238 16.31 0.32 31.47
N ARG A 239 16.62 0.19 30.17
CA ARG A 239 17.48 -0.91 29.67
C ARG A 239 18.88 -0.84 30.25
N ALA A 240 19.46 0.35 30.34
CA ALA A 240 20.76 0.56 30.95
C ALA A 240 20.73 0.23 32.46
N GLU A 241 19.66 0.60 33.17
CA GLU A 241 19.48 0.26 34.58
C GLU A 241 19.34 -1.26 34.80
N ILE A 242 18.54 -1.95 33.98
CA ILE A 242 18.45 -3.41 33.98
C ILE A 242 19.83 -4.05 33.74
N GLU A 243 20.63 -3.50 32.82
CA GLU A 243 21.97 -4.01 32.54
C GLU A 243 22.93 -3.78 33.72
N ALA A 244 22.81 -2.65 34.42
CA ALA A 244 23.58 -2.34 35.62
C ALA A 244 23.23 -3.29 36.78
N LEU A 245 21.94 -3.48 37.08
CA LEU A 245 21.48 -4.37 38.15
C LEU A 245 21.88 -5.83 37.93
N LYS A 246 21.93 -6.30 36.67
CA LYS A 246 22.43 -7.64 36.34
C LYS A 246 23.91 -7.86 36.65
N LYS A 247 24.70 -6.78 36.79
CA LYS A 247 26.12 -6.84 37.10
C LYS A 247 26.40 -6.75 38.61
N GLU A 248 25.39 -6.45 39.42
CA GLU A 248 25.52 -6.43 40.88
C GLU A 248 25.56 -7.85 41.47
N ASP A 249 26.23 -8.01 42.62
CA ASP A 249 26.24 -9.25 43.40
C ASP A 249 25.91 -8.92 44.88
N PRO A 250 24.74 -9.32 45.38
CA PRO A 250 23.72 -10.15 44.72
C PRO A 250 22.88 -9.38 43.71
N VAL A 251 22.39 -10.07 42.66
CA VAL A 251 21.47 -9.51 41.67
C VAL A 251 20.08 -9.32 42.29
N ASP A 252 19.51 -8.11 42.18
CA ASP A 252 18.12 -7.83 42.56
C ASP A 252 17.14 -8.20 41.42
N GLU A 253 16.72 -9.47 41.41
CA GLU A 253 15.76 -9.97 40.43
C GLU A 253 14.38 -9.30 40.51
N GLU A 254 13.98 -8.80 41.68
CA GLU A 254 12.67 -8.15 41.88
C GLU A 254 12.67 -6.75 41.26
N ALA A 255 13.75 -5.98 41.46
CA ALA A 255 13.94 -4.68 40.80
C ALA A 255 13.98 -4.83 39.27
N ILE A 256 14.70 -5.83 38.76
CA ILE A 256 14.75 -6.13 37.32
C ILE A 256 13.36 -6.50 36.78
N ALA A 257 12.55 -7.25 37.54
CA ALA A 257 11.20 -7.60 37.12
C ALA A 257 10.30 -6.36 36.98
N LYS A 258 10.34 -5.44 37.95
CA LYS A 258 9.59 -4.17 37.92
C LYS A 258 9.98 -3.30 36.73
N LEU A 259 11.29 -3.12 36.50
CA LEU A 259 11.80 -2.36 35.36
C LEU A 259 11.40 -2.96 34.00
N LYS A 260 11.35 -4.29 33.89
CA LYS A 260 10.86 -4.96 32.67
C LYS A 260 9.36 -4.77 32.45
N GLU A 261 8.56 -4.70 33.51
CA GLU A 261 7.15 -4.36 33.39
C GLU A 261 6.96 -2.91 32.95
N GLU A 262 7.76 -1.98 33.47
CA GLU A 262 7.76 -0.58 33.05
C GLU A 262 8.21 -0.41 31.57
N GLU A 263 9.28 -1.10 31.15
CA GLU A 263 9.70 -1.15 29.75
C GLU A 263 8.56 -1.64 28.83
N LYS A 264 7.84 -2.69 29.24
CA LYS A 264 6.70 -3.21 28.47
C LYS A 264 5.55 -2.20 28.41
N ALA A 265 5.22 -1.56 29.53
CA ALA A 265 4.16 -0.55 29.59
C ALA A 265 4.47 0.63 28.65
N LEU A 266 5.71 1.13 28.63
CA LEU A 266 6.13 2.20 27.73
C LEU A 266 6.11 1.78 26.25
N ASN A 267 6.46 0.52 25.95
CA ASN A 267 6.38 0.01 24.57
C ASN A 267 4.93 -0.12 24.08
N GLU A 268 4.00 -0.56 24.93
CA GLU A 268 2.56 -0.57 24.59
C GLU A 268 2.02 0.86 24.47
N GLU A 269 2.38 1.79 25.36
CA GLU A 269 2.01 3.21 25.22
C GLU A 269 2.49 3.79 23.88
N LEU A 270 3.74 3.51 23.48
CA LEU A 270 4.27 3.98 22.20
C LEU A 270 3.49 3.41 21.00
N LYS A 271 3.04 2.15 21.11
CA LYS A 271 2.23 1.49 20.08
C LYS A 271 0.85 2.13 19.99
N ASP A 272 0.16 2.32 21.12
CA ASP A 272 -1.16 2.96 21.17
C ASP A 272 -1.11 4.38 20.58
N LYS A 273 -0.08 5.16 20.92
CA LYS A 273 0.12 6.50 20.33
C LYS A 273 0.39 6.46 18.83
N ARG A 274 1.12 5.46 18.33
CA ARG A 274 1.38 5.29 16.90
C ARG A 274 0.10 4.93 16.14
N ASP A 275 -0.73 4.08 16.73
CA ASP A 275 -2.03 3.70 16.16
C ASP A 275 -2.98 4.91 16.15
N ALA A 276 -3.02 5.68 17.24
CA ALA A 276 -3.79 6.93 17.30
C ALA A 276 -3.33 7.98 16.27
N LEU A 277 -2.02 8.14 16.06
CA LEU A 277 -1.49 9.02 15.01
C LEU A 277 -1.95 8.56 13.62
N LYS A 278 -1.89 7.25 13.36
CA LYS A 278 -2.31 6.69 12.08
C LYS A 278 -3.78 6.99 11.81
N GLU A 279 -4.64 6.77 12.80
CA GLU A 279 -6.07 7.09 12.72
C GLU A 279 -6.33 8.58 12.48
N GLN A 280 -5.59 9.46 13.17
CA GLN A 280 -5.68 10.90 12.99
C GLN A 280 -5.30 11.31 11.55
N ILE A 281 -4.18 10.82 11.02
CA ILE A 281 -3.72 11.11 9.65
C ILE A 281 -4.75 10.62 8.62
N ASP A 282 -5.29 9.44 8.84
CA ASP A 282 -6.30 8.82 7.99
C ASP A 282 -7.59 9.64 7.98
N ARG A 283 -8.03 10.14 9.13
CA ARG A 283 -9.15 11.07 9.25
C ARG A 283 -8.91 12.38 8.50
N ILE A 284 -7.73 12.98 8.63
CA ILE A 284 -7.37 14.22 7.91
C ILE A 284 -7.48 14.03 6.39
N LYS A 285 -6.97 12.91 5.85
CA LYS A 285 -7.07 12.58 4.42
C LYS A 285 -8.52 12.43 3.97
N LEU A 286 -9.37 11.78 4.76
CA LEU A 286 -10.79 11.64 4.45
C LEU A 286 -11.52 12.97 4.47
N VAL A 287 -11.24 13.82 5.45
CA VAL A 287 -11.82 15.17 5.53
C VAL A 287 -11.41 16.00 4.31
N ALA A 288 -10.18 15.86 3.84
CA ALA A 288 -9.74 16.50 2.59
C ALA A 288 -10.49 15.98 1.35
N GLU A 289 -10.72 14.67 1.24
CA GLU A 289 -11.39 14.06 0.08
C GLU A 289 -12.91 14.35 0.08
N TYR A 290 -13.59 14.16 1.20
CA TYR A 290 -15.07 14.16 1.30
C TYR A 290 -15.66 15.35 2.06
N GLY A 291 -14.85 16.11 2.80
CA GLY A 291 -15.28 17.23 3.62
C GLY A 291 -15.66 16.83 5.05
N ASN A 292 -15.43 17.75 5.99
CA ASN A 292 -15.63 17.50 7.42
C ASN A 292 -17.08 17.13 7.77
N ASP A 293 -18.06 17.78 7.13
CA ASP A 293 -19.48 17.53 7.39
C ASP A 293 -19.92 16.11 6.99
N VAL A 294 -19.31 15.55 5.95
CA VAL A 294 -19.60 14.19 5.47
C VAL A 294 -19.02 13.17 6.43
N ILE A 295 -17.76 13.37 6.83
CA ILE A 295 -17.09 12.49 7.79
C ILE A 295 -17.79 12.53 9.15
N ALA A 296 -18.15 13.72 9.65
CA ALA A 296 -18.86 13.87 10.91
C ALA A 296 -20.22 13.13 10.90
N LYS A 297 -20.96 13.17 9.78
CA LYS A 297 -22.22 12.41 9.64
C LYS A 297 -21.99 10.90 9.65
N ILE A 298 -20.94 10.41 9.00
CA ILE A 298 -20.60 8.99 9.02
C ILE A 298 -20.23 8.55 10.44
N GLU A 299 -19.39 9.33 11.13
CA GLU A 299 -18.98 9.06 12.52
C GLU A 299 -20.19 9.04 13.48
N GLU A 300 -21.14 9.98 13.31
CA GLU A 300 -22.37 10.01 14.09
C GLU A 300 -23.22 8.75 13.85
N GLN A 301 -23.39 8.32 12.59
CA GLN A 301 -24.11 7.08 12.29
C GLN A 301 -23.39 5.85 12.83
N GLN A 302 -22.06 5.77 12.71
CA GLN A 302 -21.29 4.68 13.29
C GLN A 302 -21.46 4.62 14.81
N ALA A 303 -21.43 5.76 15.52
CA ALA A 303 -21.64 5.80 16.97
C ALA A 303 -23.04 5.34 17.37
N LEU A 304 -24.08 5.83 16.67
CA LEU A 304 -25.48 5.43 16.93
C LEU A 304 -25.71 3.94 16.70
N PHE A 305 -25.15 3.38 15.64
CA PHE A 305 -25.29 1.95 15.35
C PHE A 305 -24.37 1.08 16.22
N ALA A 306 -23.21 1.58 16.65
CA ALA A 306 -22.35 0.90 17.62
C ALA A 306 -23.08 0.71 18.96
N GLU A 307 -23.76 1.75 19.46
CA GLU A 307 -24.58 1.64 20.69
C GLU A 307 -25.71 0.61 20.53
N LYS A 308 -26.43 0.64 19.41
CA LYS A 308 -27.50 -0.33 19.12
C LYS A 308 -26.97 -1.77 19.04
N ILE A 309 -25.85 -1.98 18.33
CA ILE A 309 -25.24 -3.29 18.17
C ILE A 309 -24.70 -3.80 19.51
N ALA A 310 -24.05 -2.95 20.32
CA ALA A 310 -23.57 -3.31 21.65
C ALA A 310 -24.72 -3.77 22.56
N ALA A 311 -25.85 -3.06 22.56
CA ALA A 311 -27.04 -3.46 23.32
C ALA A 311 -27.65 -4.79 22.85
N LEU A 312 -27.58 -5.09 21.54
CA LEU A 312 -28.02 -6.39 21.00
C LEU A 312 -27.02 -7.51 21.33
N GLU A 313 -25.72 -7.23 21.32
CA GLU A 313 -24.67 -8.16 21.69
C GLU A 313 -24.70 -8.50 23.19
N GLU A 314 -25.00 -7.54 24.06
CA GLU A 314 -25.22 -7.76 25.49
C GLU A 314 -26.38 -8.72 25.72
N LYS A 315 -27.55 -8.46 25.13
CA LYS A 315 -28.72 -9.36 25.20
C LYS A 315 -28.42 -10.75 24.66
N LYS A 316 -27.65 -10.82 23.56
CA LYS A 316 -27.21 -12.10 22.99
C LYS A 316 -26.31 -12.87 23.95
N ASN A 317 -25.42 -12.19 24.66
CA ASN A 317 -24.55 -12.82 25.65
C ASN A 317 -25.34 -13.29 26.89
N GLU A 318 -26.33 -12.54 27.33
CA GLU A 318 -27.27 -12.97 28.39
C GLU A 318 -28.00 -14.25 28.00
N VAL A 319 -28.59 -14.30 26.79
CA VAL A 319 -29.28 -15.50 26.26
C VAL A 319 -28.32 -16.70 26.17
N LYS A 320 -27.06 -16.48 25.77
CA LYS A 320 -26.04 -17.55 25.74
C LYS A 320 -25.72 -18.10 27.13
N GLU A 321 -25.59 -17.23 28.12
CA GLU A 321 -25.35 -17.64 29.51
C GLU A 321 -26.57 -18.37 30.10
N GLU A 322 -27.79 -17.96 29.78
CA GLU A 322 -29.01 -18.68 30.16
C GLU A 322 -29.11 -20.06 29.50
N LEU A 323 -28.81 -20.15 28.20
CA LEU A 323 -28.73 -21.42 27.48
C LEU A 323 -27.71 -22.36 28.12
N LYS A 324 -26.56 -21.84 28.55
CA LYS A 324 -25.52 -22.62 29.22
C LYS A 324 -26.03 -23.16 30.56
N LYS A 325 -26.64 -22.31 31.39
CA LYS A 325 -27.23 -22.71 32.70
C LYS A 325 -28.32 -23.78 32.54
N LEU A 326 -29.23 -23.62 31.57
CA LEU A 326 -30.31 -24.58 31.30
C LEU A 326 -29.80 -25.95 30.85
N ARG A 327 -28.69 -25.98 30.09
CA ARG A 327 -28.05 -27.23 29.64
C ARG A 327 -27.30 -27.95 30.77
N GLU A 328 -26.86 -27.21 31.79
CA GLU A 328 -26.20 -27.77 32.98
C GLU A 328 -27.19 -28.38 33.98
N THR A 329 -28.43 -27.86 34.04
CA THR A 329 -29.50 -28.41 34.89
C THR A 329 -30.08 -29.71 34.32
N LYS A 330 -30.22 -30.76 35.16
CA LYS A 330 -30.84 -32.05 34.78
C LYS A 330 -32.11 -32.34 35.60
N PRO A 331 -33.22 -32.77 34.95
CA PRO A 331 -33.38 -32.97 33.50
C PRO A 331 -33.42 -31.64 32.74
N VAL A 332 -32.88 -31.63 31.52
CA VAL A 332 -32.85 -30.43 30.67
C VAL A 332 -34.26 -30.13 30.16
N ASP A 333 -34.70 -28.90 30.35
CA ASP A 333 -35.93 -28.38 29.75
C ASP A 333 -35.69 -28.10 28.25
N LYS A 334 -36.16 -29.00 27.39
CA LYS A 334 -35.98 -28.89 25.95
C LYS A 334 -36.78 -27.74 25.35
N GLU A 335 -37.95 -27.42 25.91
CA GLU A 335 -38.80 -26.36 25.37
C GLU A 335 -38.15 -25.00 25.62
N ALA A 336 -37.64 -24.76 26.84
CA ALA A 336 -36.90 -23.55 27.17
C ALA A 336 -35.60 -23.39 26.35
N VAL A 337 -34.87 -24.49 26.10
CA VAL A 337 -33.67 -24.46 25.25
C VAL A 337 -34.01 -24.11 23.80
N ASP A 338 -35.09 -24.68 23.23
CA ASP A 338 -35.51 -24.38 21.86
C ASP A 338 -35.99 -22.93 21.71
N GLU A 339 -36.66 -22.38 22.73
CA GLU A 339 -37.10 -20.98 22.74
C GLU A 339 -35.92 -20.01 22.79
N LEU A 340 -34.99 -20.19 23.72
CA LEU A 340 -33.79 -19.34 23.79
C LEU A 340 -32.89 -19.48 22.57
N THR A 341 -32.81 -20.67 21.96
CA THR A 341 -32.04 -20.86 20.70
C THR A 341 -32.68 -20.08 19.54
N LYS A 342 -34.02 -19.97 19.49
CA LYS A 342 -34.69 -19.11 18.52
C LYS A 342 -34.45 -17.63 18.80
N GLN A 343 -34.43 -17.23 20.08
CA GLN A 343 -34.09 -15.86 20.48
C GLN A 343 -32.66 -15.48 20.08
N GLU A 344 -31.67 -16.36 20.32
CA GLU A 344 -30.27 -16.13 19.90
C GLU A 344 -30.17 -15.94 18.37
N LYS A 345 -30.85 -16.78 17.58
CA LYS A 345 -30.91 -16.63 16.13
C LYS A 345 -31.54 -15.30 15.72
N SER A 346 -32.66 -14.92 16.33
CA SER A 346 -33.32 -13.64 16.05
C SER A 346 -32.42 -12.44 16.37
N LEU A 347 -31.65 -12.50 17.46
CA LEU A 347 -30.69 -11.45 17.81
C LEU A 347 -29.54 -11.37 16.81
N ASN A 348 -29.03 -12.51 16.34
CA ASN A 348 -28.03 -12.53 15.26
C ASN A 348 -28.56 -11.90 13.96
N ASP A 349 -29.79 -12.23 13.57
CA ASP A 349 -30.42 -11.68 12.37
C ASP A 349 -30.65 -10.17 12.51
N GLN A 350 -31.05 -9.69 13.69
CA GLN A 350 -31.18 -8.26 14.00
C GLN A 350 -29.83 -7.54 13.91
N ILE A 351 -28.79 -8.07 14.55
CA ILE A 351 -27.42 -7.50 14.49
C ILE A 351 -26.96 -7.40 13.03
N LYS A 352 -27.20 -8.45 12.23
CA LYS A 352 -26.86 -8.44 10.80
C LYS A 352 -27.64 -7.35 10.05
N THR A 353 -28.94 -7.24 10.30
CA THR A 353 -29.81 -6.23 9.65
C THR A 353 -29.37 -4.80 9.98
N GLU A 354 -29.03 -4.53 11.24
CA GLU A 354 -28.51 -3.21 11.66
C GLU A 354 -27.17 -2.90 10.98
N LYS A 355 -26.27 -3.89 10.84
CA LYS A 355 -25.00 -3.73 10.12
C LYS A 355 -25.22 -3.41 8.62
N GLU A 356 -26.13 -4.11 7.96
CA GLU A 356 -26.48 -3.84 6.55
C GLU A 356 -27.14 -2.47 6.35
N THR A 357 -27.96 -2.06 7.33
CA THR A 357 -28.61 -0.75 7.33
C THR A 357 -27.59 0.39 7.46
N LEU A 358 -26.62 0.26 8.38
CA LEU A 358 -25.52 1.22 8.52
C LEU A 358 -24.73 1.37 7.22
N GLN A 359 -24.39 0.25 6.57
CA GLN A 359 -23.65 0.27 5.30
C GLN A 359 -24.42 1.05 4.23
N THR A 360 -25.72 0.80 4.09
CA THR A 360 -26.57 1.49 3.11
C THR A 360 -26.60 3.00 3.37
N ILE A 361 -26.73 3.41 4.64
CA ILE A 361 -26.74 4.83 5.02
C ILE A 361 -25.40 5.51 4.69
N ILE A 362 -24.27 4.84 4.97
CA ILE A 362 -22.94 5.37 4.68
C ILE A 362 -22.74 5.51 3.16
N ASP A 363 -23.13 4.52 2.38
CA ASP A 363 -23.05 4.54 0.91
C ASP A 363 -23.85 5.73 0.33
N ASP A 364 -25.06 5.98 0.84
CA ASP A 364 -25.89 7.11 0.45
C ASP A 364 -25.25 8.46 0.82
N ILE A 365 -24.64 8.57 2.01
CA ILE A 365 -23.94 9.80 2.44
C ILE A 365 -22.77 10.12 1.49
N ILE A 366 -21.97 9.11 1.16
CA ILE A 366 -20.80 9.26 0.27
C ILE A 366 -21.25 9.60 -1.15
N TYR A 367 -22.24 8.89 -1.70
CA TYR A 367 -22.75 9.14 -3.04
C TYR A 367 -23.25 10.57 -3.22
N ASN A 368 -23.99 11.07 -2.23
CA ASN A 368 -24.47 12.46 -2.23
C ASN A 368 -23.34 13.49 -2.12
N ALA A 369 -22.25 13.17 -1.41
CA ALA A 369 -21.09 14.05 -1.28
C ALA A 369 -20.31 14.18 -2.61
N ILE A 370 -20.15 13.07 -3.32
CA ILE A 370 -19.43 13.04 -4.60
C ILE A 370 -20.24 13.76 -5.69
N THR A 371 -21.54 13.47 -5.79
CA THR A 371 -22.41 14.03 -6.85
C THR A 371 -22.73 15.51 -6.69
N LYS A 372 -22.75 16.05 -5.46
CA LYS A 372 -22.91 17.50 -5.22
C LYS A 372 -21.63 18.31 -5.46
N LYS A 373 -20.47 17.67 -5.60
CA LYS A 373 -19.21 18.34 -5.93
C LYS A 373 -19.14 18.74 -7.42
N GLU A 374 -20.00 18.16 -8.26
CA GLU A 374 -20.05 18.37 -9.72
C GLU A 374 -21.10 19.40 -10.18
N ALA A 375 -21.90 19.98 -9.28
CA ALA A 375 -22.94 20.98 -9.56
C ALA A 375 -22.61 22.32 -8.89
#